data_AF-A0A926GQW2-F1
#
_entry.id   AF-A0A926GQW2-F1
#
_cell.length_a   1.000
_cell.length_b   1.000
_cell.length_c   1.000
_cell.angle_alpha   90.00
_cell.angle_beta   90.00
_cell.angle_gamma   90.00
#
_symmetry.space_group_name_H-M   'P 1'
#
loop_
_entity.id
_entity.type
_entity.pdbx_description
1 polymer ?
#
loop_
_entity_poly.entity_id
_entity_poly.type
_entity_poly.pdbx_seq_one_letter_code
_entity_poly.pdbx_strand_id
1 'polypeptide(L)'
;MKPRARISAKTIAAVALGLGTVAALISGAYFAMQPRIGGDGTTLLGVPNTGKVRVVSSKLETGSDKLHYKWSFIGSSNWRKASGTGTDFVLSDTYPLNSATERGGCNIYEADLIADKASGKWMVTLHGSDGTTLNTEGALPADKSIQDAIRISQTAVSANVGTPSDITLAQIEGKPLRLSVAR
;
A
#
# COMPACT_ATOMS: atom_id res chain seq x y z
N MET A 1 56.10 -56.00 -22.44
CA MET A 1 57.04 -56.44 -21.39
C MET A 1 57.49 -55.24 -20.57
N LYS A 2 57.64 -55.45 -19.25
CA LYS A 2 58.07 -54.55 -18.13
C LYS A 2 59.28 -53.63 -18.46
N PRO A 3 59.60 -52.57 -17.64
CA PRO A 3 59.28 -52.44 -16.20
C PRO A 3 58.85 -51.05 -15.69
N ARG A 4 58.20 -51.10 -14.51
CA ARG A 4 58.04 -50.01 -13.55
C ARG A 4 59.35 -49.78 -12.80
N ALA A 5 59.66 -48.53 -12.46
CA ALA A 5 60.56 -48.21 -11.35
C ALA A 5 59.79 -47.38 -10.32
N ARG A 6 59.62 -47.94 -9.12
CA ARG A 6 59.26 -47.24 -7.88
C ARG A 6 60.56 -46.91 -7.15
N ILE A 7 60.69 -45.70 -6.62
CA ILE A 7 61.56 -45.43 -5.47
C ILE A 7 60.73 -44.68 -4.43
N SER A 8 60.99 -45.08 -3.19
CA SER A 8 60.19 -44.88 -1.98
C SER A 8 60.80 -43.81 -1.08
N ALA A 9 59.90 -43.08 -0.41
CA ALA A 9 59.92 -42.51 0.94
C ALA A 9 61.19 -41.82 1.48
N LYS A 10 60.99 -40.58 1.95
CA LYS A 10 61.42 -40.14 3.29
C LYS A 10 60.49 -39.02 3.80
N THR A 11 59.82 -39.33 4.90
CA THR A 11 59.09 -38.43 5.80
C THR A 11 60.06 -37.55 6.57
N ILE A 12 59.67 -36.32 6.97
CA ILE A 12 59.77 -35.77 8.34
C ILE A 12 59.32 -34.29 8.36
N ALA A 13 58.27 -34.04 9.16
CA ALA A 13 57.92 -32.88 9.99
C ALA A 13 57.80 -31.46 9.38
N ALA A 14 57.11 -30.49 9.98
CA ALA A 14 55.92 -30.37 10.83
C ALA A 14 55.75 -28.84 11.10
N VAL A 15 54.50 -28.40 11.30
CA VAL A 15 54.04 -27.19 12.03
C VAL A 15 54.39 -25.78 11.52
N ALA A 16 53.34 -25.04 11.13
CA ALA A 16 53.01 -23.70 11.64
C ALA A 16 51.57 -23.35 11.19
N LEU A 17 50.55 -23.54 12.05
CA LEU A 17 49.92 -22.49 12.85
C LEU A 17 49.47 -21.27 12.03
N GLY A 18 48.21 -21.33 11.59
CA GLY A 18 47.44 -20.20 11.07
C GLY A 18 45.97 -20.39 11.40
N LEU A 19 45.64 -20.29 12.69
CA LEU A 19 44.27 -20.15 13.18
C LEU A 19 43.71 -18.80 12.66
N GLY A 20 43.15 -18.84 11.45
CA GLY A 20 42.31 -17.75 10.94
C GLY A 20 40.92 -17.86 11.56
N THR A 21 40.70 -17.09 12.62
CA THR A 21 39.39 -16.87 13.24
C THR A 21 38.46 -16.22 12.21
N VAL A 22 37.57 -17.01 11.61
CA VAL A 22 36.40 -16.50 10.89
C VAL A 22 35.29 -16.26 11.92
N ALA A 23 35.40 -15.15 12.64
CA ALA A 23 34.26 -14.59 13.36
C ALA A 23 33.57 -13.60 12.40
N ALA A 24 32.67 -14.13 11.57
CA ALA A 24 31.71 -13.32 10.84
C ALA A 24 30.78 -12.68 11.88
N LEU A 25 31.04 -11.41 12.20
CA LEU A 25 30.08 -10.53 12.86
C LEU A 25 28.89 -10.39 11.91
N ILE A 26 27.88 -11.23 12.10
CA ILE A 26 26.52 -10.98 11.67
C ILE A 26 26.01 -9.86 12.57
N SER A 27 26.48 -8.64 12.30
CA SER A 27 25.81 -7.42 12.72
C SER A 27 24.56 -7.35 11.84
N GLY A 28 23.52 -8.08 12.25
CA GLY A 28 22.17 -7.91 11.78
C GLY A 28 21.75 -6.49 12.12
N ALA A 29 22.08 -5.57 11.22
CA ALA A 29 21.34 -4.34 11.08
C ALA A 29 19.92 -4.78 10.76
N TYR A 30 19.09 -4.85 11.80
CA TYR A 30 17.68 -4.58 11.66
C TYR A 30 17.60 -3.21 10.97
N PHE A 31 17.60 -3.22 9.65
CA PHE A 31 16.92 -2.19 8.90
C PHE A 31 15.47 -2.31 9.36
N ALA A 32 15.15 -1.57 10.42
CA ALA A 32 13.81 -1.07 10.58
C ALA A 32 13.51 -0.41 9.23
N MET A 33 12.76 -1.12 8.38
CA MET A 33 12.01 -0.50 7.30
C MET A 33 11.13 0.55 7.99
N GLN A 34 11.67 1.75 8.15
CA GLN A 34 10.86 2.90 8.46
C GLN A 34 9.89 3.02 7.29
N PRO A 35 8.57 3.06 7.51
CA PRO A 35 7.63 3.35 6.45
C PRO A 35 7.94 4.76 5.92
N ARG A 36 8.66 4.81 4.81
CA ARG A 36 8.74 5.94 3.87
C ARG A 36 7.81 5.53 2.73
N ILE A 37 6.78 6.25 2.29
CA ILE A 37 6.59 7.69 2.17
C ILE A 37 5.08 7.96 2.14
N GLY A 38 4.62 8.90 2.98
CA GLY A 38 3.34 9.58 2.86
C GLY A 38 3.51 10.97 3.49
N GLY A 39 3.52 12.01 2.67
CA GLY A 39 3.87 13.38 3.07
C GLY A 39 5.37 13.66 2.93
N ASP A 40 5.68 14.89 2.53
CA ASP A 40 6.99 15.50 2.76
C ASP A 40 7.47 15.23 4.20
N GLY A 41 8.77 15.12 4.44
CA GLY A 41 9.37 14.69 5.71
C GLY A 41 9.05 15.53 6.97
N THR A 42 8.05 16.41 6.88
CA THR A 42 7.51 17.33 7.89
C THR A 42 6.06 16.98 8.29
N THR A 43 5.37 16.10 7.57
CA THR A 43 3.97 15.74 7.88
C THR A 43 3.92 14.55 8.84
N LEU A 44 3.50 14.80 10.10
CA LEU A 44 3.23 13.76 11.10
C LEU A 44 2.23 12.73 10.55
N LEU A 45 2.68 11.50 10.23
CA LEU A 45 1.83 10.35 9.96
C LEU A 45 1.14 9.93 11.27
N GLY A 46 -0.18 10.10 11.38
CA GLY A 46 -0.91 9.89 12.62
C GLY A 46 -2.40 10.16 12.45
N VAL A 47 -3.15 9.91 13.53
CA VAL A 47 -4.58 10.19 13.60
C VAL A 47 -4.82 11.69 13.40
N PRO A 48 -5.73 12.11 12.50
CA PRO A 48 -6.03 13.53 12.31
C PRO A 48 -6.81 14.11 13.50
N ASN A 49 -6.87 15.43 13.60
CA ASN A 49 -7.70 16.11 14.61
C ASN A 49 -9.17 15.65 14.52
N THR A 50 -9.88 15.71 15.64
CA THR A 50 -11.31 15.38 15.74
C THR A 50 -12.14 16.04 14.64
N GLY A 51 -13.08 15.29 14.05
CA GLY A 51 -13.94 15.77 12.97
C GLY A 51 -13.22 15.92 11.63
N LYS A 52 -12.09 15.21 11.46
CA LYS A 52 -11.37 15.13 10.20
C LYS A 52 -11.06 13.70 9.82
N VAL A 53 -10.86 13.53 8.51
CA VAL A 53 -10.24 12.36 7.89
C VAL A 53 -8.98 12.82 7.17
N ARG A 54 -7.90 12.07 7.35
CA ARG A 54 -6.70 12.25 6.55
C ARG A 54 -6.78 11.35 5.34
N VAL A 55 -6.48 11.90 4.19
CA VAL A 55 -6.37 11.16 2.94
C VAL A 55 -4.94 11.26 2.47
N VAL A 56 -4.29 10.10 2.32
CA VAL A 56 -2.93 9.98 1.79
C VAL A 56 -3.04 9.32 0.43
N SER A 57 -2.47 9.93 -0.60
CA SER A 57 -2.52 9.40 -1.96
C SER A 57 -1.13 8.91 -2.40
N SER A 58 -1.09 7.73 -3.02
CA SER A 58 0.13 7.14 -3.55
C SER A 58 -0.08 6.71 -5.01
N LYS A 59 0.78 7.21 -5.89
CA LYS A 59 0.88 6.77 -7.28
C LYS A 59 1.83 5.57 -7.34
N LEU A 60 1.30 4.38 -7.65
CA LEU A 60 2.09 3.15 -7.69
C LEU A 60 2.52 2.82 -9.13
N GLU A 61 1.63 2.98 -10.10
CA GLU A 61 1.91 2.80 -11.52
C GLU A 61 1.08 3.79 -12.36
N THR A 62 1.70 4.38 -13.38
CA THR A 62 0.97 5.24 -14.33
C THR A 62 1.69 5.22 -15.68
N GLY A 63 1.06 4.61 -16.67
CA GLY A 63 1.51 4.55 -18.06
C GLY A 63 0.32 4.43 -19.01
N SER A 64 0.57 4.42 -20.32
CA SER A 64 -0.48 4.38 -21.36
C SER A 64 -1.46 3.21 -21.24
N ASP A 65 -0.99 2.08 -20.70
CA ASP A 65 -1.71 0.81 -20.69
C ASP A 65 -2.00 0.29 -19.28
N LYS A 66 -1.45 0.93 -18.25
CA LYS A 66 -1.67 0.58 -16.84
C LYS A 66 -1.77 1.79 -15.92
N LEU A 67 -2.65 1.68 -14.93
CA LEU A 67 -2.76 2.62 -13.82
C LEU A 67 -2.95 1.83 -12.53
N HIS A 68 -2.18 2.20 -11.51
CA HIS A 68 -2.40 1.75 -10.14
C HIS A 68 -2.23 2.95 -9.20
N TYR A 69 -3.32 3.32 -8.57
CA TYR A 69 -3.38 4.44 -7.63
C TYR A 69 -4.01 3.99 -6.32
N LYS A 70 -3.45 4.43 -5.21
CA LYS A 70 -3.90 4.07 -3.88
C LYS A 70 -4.23 5.30 -3.06
N TRP A 71 -5.30 5.22 -2.27
CA TRP A 71 -5.62 6.20 -1.23
C TRP A 71 -5.78 5.50 0.11
N SER A 72 -5.17 6.03 1.16
CA SER A 72 -5.40 5.62 2.54
C SER A 72 -6.19 6.69 3.27
N PHE A 73 -7.30 6.29 3.90
CA PHE A 73 -8.20 7.13 4.68
C PHE A 73 -8.01 6.82 6.15
N ILE A 74 -7.48 7.77 6.92
CA ILE A 74 -7.29 7.64 8.36
C ILE A 74 -8.28 8.56 9.07
N GLY A 75 -9.23 7.98 9.78
CA GLY A 75 -10.26 8.69 10.53
C GLY A 75 -9.77 9.15 11.90
N SER A 76 -10.31 10.28 12.35
CA SER A 76 -10.29 10.68 13.77
C SER A 76 -11.30 9.89 14.63
N SER A 77 -12.03 8.98 14.02
CA SER A 77 -13.03 8.09 14.62
C SER A 77 -13.04 6.75 13.87
N ASN A 78 -13.62 5.72 14.48
CA ASN A 78 -13.87 4.45 13.80
C ASN A 78 -15.13 4.55 12.95
N TRP A 79 -15.20 3.76 11.87
CA TRP A 79 -16.40 3.49 11.09
C TRP A 79 -16.76 2.02 11.24
N ARG A 80 -18.03 1.75 11.56
CA ARG A 80 -18.53 0.37 11.66
C ARG A 80 -19.01 -0.19 10.33
N LYS A 81 -19.45 0.68 9.43
CA LYS A 81 -20.12 0.28 8.19
C LYS A 81 -19.43 0.88 6.99
N ALA A 82 -19.02 0.02 6.07
CA ALA A 82 -18.67 0.37 4.72
C ALA A 82 -19.73 -0.17 3.75
N SER A 83 -20.10 0.62 2.75
CA SER A 83 -20.95 0.20 1.64
C SER A 83 -20.48 0.81 0.33
N GLY A 84 -20.81 0.19 -0.79
CA GLY A 84 -20.45 0.68 -2.12
C GLY A 84 -21.53 0.37 -3.14
N THR A 85 -21.75 1.29 -4.08
CA THR A 85 -22.63 1.09 -5.24
C THR A 85 -22.03 1.83 -6.43
N GLY A 86 -21.71 1.10 -7.50
CA GLY A 86 -21.04 1.70 -8.66
C GLY A 86 -19.70 2.32 -8.27
N THR A 87 -19.54 3.62 -8.48
CA THR A 87 -18.33 4.39 -8.16
C THR A 87 -18.45 5.20 -6.87
N ASP A 88 -19.49 4.96 -6.07
CA ASP A 88 -19.72 5.65 -4.80
C ASP A 88 -19.52 4.68 -3.63
N PHE A 89 -18.59 5.01 -2.75
CA PHE A 89 -18.34 4.31 -1.49
C PHE A 89 -18.74 5.17 -0.30
N VAL A 90 -19.18 4.55 0.78
CA VAL A 90 -19.63 5.23 2.00
C VAL A 90 -19.03 4.56 3.22
N LEU A 91 -18.43 5.38 4.10
CA LEU A 91 -18.02 5.01 5.45
C LEU A 91 -18.95 5.70 6.46
N SER A 92 -19.63 4.91 7.28
CA SER A 92 -20.69 5.38 8.16
C SER A 92 -20.70 4.67 9.51
N ASP A 93 -21.63 5.10 10.39
CA ASP A 93 -21.82 4.54 11.73
C ASP A 93 -20.55 4.69 12.58
N THR A 94 -20.29 5.94 12.95
CA THR A 94 -19.03 6.39 13.57
C THR A 94 -19.06 6.27 15.08
N TYR A 95 -17.89 6.02 15.66
CA TYR A 95 -17.70 6.07 17.11
C TYR A 95 -16.25 6.44 17.48
N PRO A 96 -16.00 6.95 18.70
CA PRO A 96 -14.66 7.36 19.12
C PRO A 96 -13.62 6.23 19.03
N LEU A 97 -12.37 6.58 18.71
CA LEU A 97 -11.27 5.61 18.57
C LEU A 97 -11.04 4.76 19.81
N ASN A 98 -11.16 5.38 20.99
CA ASN A 98 -10.93 4.78 22.30
C ASN A 98 -12.23 4.30 22.98
N SER A 99 -13.29 4.01 22.23
CA SER A 99 -14.56 3.58 22.82
C SER A 99 -14.41 2.27 23.60
N ALA A 100 -14.82 2.29 24.87
CA ALA A 100 -14.84 1.11 25.73
C ALA A 100 -16.01 0.17 25.41
N THR A 101 -17.09 0.68 24.82
CA THR A 101 -18.36 -0.04 24.62
C THR A 101 -18.60 -0.46 23.17
N GLU A 102 -17.97 0.22 22.21
CA GLU A 102 -18.16 -0.06 20.78
C GLU A 102 -17.05 -0.97 20.23
N ARG A 103 -17.41 -1.87 19.31
CA ARG A 103 -16.52 -2.87 18.71
C ARG A 103 -16.86 -3.09 17.24
N GLY A 104 -15.93 -3.69 16.50
CA GLY A 104 -16.17 -4.23 15.16
C GLY A 104 -16.11 -3.24 14.01
N GLY A 105 -15.55 -2.05 14.21
CA GLY A 105 -15.20 -1.11 13.15
C GLY A 105 -13.70 -0.81 13.15
N CYS A 106 -13.29 0.01 12.17
CA CYS A 106 -11.91 0.46 12.05
C CYS A 106 -11.83 1.93 11.62
N ASN A 107 -10.67 2.54 11.81
CA ASN A 107 -10.41 3.94 11.44
C ASN A 107 -9.47 4.06 10.24
N ILE A 108 -9.10 2.96 9.60
CA ILE A 108 -8.22 2.95 8.43
C ILE A 108 -8.90 2.16 7.33
N TYR A 109 -9.11 2.82 6.20
CA TYR A 109 -9.52 2.21 4.95
C TYR A 109 -8.51 2.54 3.85
N GLU A 110 -8.37 1.66 2.89
CA GLU A 110 -7.53 1.84 1.71
C GLU A 110 -8.36 1.61 0.45
N ALA A 111 -8.27 2.50 -0.53
CA ALA A 111 -8.86 2.32 -1.85
C ALA A 111 -7.75 2.12 -2.88
N ASP A 112 -7.77 1.00 -3.58
CA ASP A 112 -6.88 0.67 -4.68
C ASP A 112 -7.66 0.75 -5.99
N LEU A 113 -7.29 1.68 -6.87
CA LEU A 113 -7.78 1.79 -8.25
C LEU A 113 -6.73 1.20 -9.19
N ILE A 114 -7.10 0.11 -9.86
CA ILE A 114 -6.27 -0.57 -10.84
C ILE A 114 -7.00 -0.55 -12.19
N ALA A 115 -6.30 -0.16 -13.25
CA ALA A 115 -6.80 -0.25 -14.62
C ALA A 115 -5.73 -0.83 -15.53
N ASP A 116 -6.13 -1.75 -16.42
CA ASP A 116 -5.23 -2.43 -17.34
C ASP A 116 -5.90 -2.56 -18.72
N LYS A 117 -5.28 -1.97 -19.74
CA LYS A 117 -5.78 -1.96 -21.10
C LYS A 117 -5.80 -3.37 -21.72
N ALA A 118 -4.88 -4.24 -21.34
CA ALA A 118 -4.88 -5.63 -21.81
C ALA A 118 -6.12 -6.39 -21.34
N SER A 119 -6.61 -6.09 -20.13
CA SER A 119 -7.84 -6.66 -19.60
C SER A 119 -9.11 -5.93 -20.11
N GLY A 120 -8.96 -4.70 -20.60
CA GLY A 120 -10.07 -3.83 -20.97
C GLY A 120 -10.95 -3.41 -19.77
N LYS A 121 -10.41 -3.47 -18.55
CA LYS A 121 -11.14 -3.23 -17.30
C LYS A 121 -10.43 -2.29 -16.35
N TRP A 122 -11.22 -1.68 -15.49
CA TRP A 122 -10.78 -1.04 -14.26
C TRP A 122 -11.49 -1.69 -13.08
N MET A 123 -10.85 -1.67 -11.91
CA MET A 123 -11.35 -2.19 -10.66
C MET A 123 -10.97 -1.23 -9.53
N VAL A 124 -11.90 -0.99 -8.61
CA VAL A 124 -11.63 -0.31 -7.35
C VAL A 124 -11.95 -1.26 -6.20
N THR A 125 -10.97 -1.45 -5.33
CA THR A 125 -11.10 -2.22 -4.09
C THR A 125 -11.00 -1.26 -2.91
N LEU A 126 -12.01 -1.23 -2.05
CA LEU A 126 -11.97 -0.55 -0.76
C LEU A 126 -11.79 -1.60 0.35
N HIS A 127 -10.69 -1.53 1.08
CA HIS A 127 -10.32 -2.46 2.14
C HIS A 127 -10.18 -1.75 3.49
N GLY A 128 -10.88 -2.23 4.52
CA GLY A 128 -10.78 -1.76 5.90
C GLY A 128 -9.80 -2.60 6.70
N SER A 129 -9.13 -1.99 7.68
CA SER A 129 -8.21 -2.73 8.57
C SER A 129 -8.92 -3.74 9.50
N ASP A 130 -10.25 -3.75 9.52
CA ASP A 130 -11.09 -4.78 10.16
C ASP A 130 -11.34 -6.00 9.27
N GLY A 131 -10.80 -6.01 8.04
CA GLY A 131 -10.98 -7.08 7.05
C GLY A 131 -12.15 -6.86 6.08
N THR A 132 -12.96 -5.81 6.28
CA THR A 132 -14.04 -5.46 5.35
C THR A 132 -13.47 -5.16 3.97
N THR A 133 -14.06 -5.73 2.91
CA THR A 133 -13.61 -5.50 1.53
C THR A 133 -14.82 -5.28 0.62
N LEU A 134 -14.78 -4.21 -0.17
CA LEU A 134 -15.79 -3.87 -1.18
C LEU A 134 -15.10 -3.69 -2.52
N ASN A 135 -15.66 -4.28 -3.57
CA ASN A 135 -15.10 -4.18 -4.92
C ASN A 135 -16.14 -3.62 -5.87
N THR A 136 -15.68 -2.86 -6.84
CA THR A 136 -16.45 -2.43 -8.00
C THR A 136 -15.54 -2.49 -9.22
N GLU A 137 -16.10 -2.82 -10.38
CA GLU A 137 -15.36 -2.89 -11.63
C GLU A 137 -16.19 -2.38 -12.79
N GLY A 138 -15.50 -2.05 -13.88
CA GLY A 138 -16.13 -1.64 -15.12
C GLY A 138 -15.20 -1.85 -16.31
N ALA A 139 -15.75 -1.64 -17.51
CA ALA A 139 -14.99 -1.69 -18.74
C ALA A 139 -14.23 -0.37 -18.97
N LEU A 140 -13.07 -0.47 -19.61
CA LEU A 140 -12.39 0.68 -20.21
C LEU A 140 -12.87 0.86 -21.66
N PRO A 141 -13.01 2.10 -22.14
CA PRO A 141 -13.24 2.36 -23.56
C PRO A 141 -12.09 1.83 -24.41
N ALA A 142 -12.39 1.05 -25.45
CA ALA A 142 -11.39 0.45 -26.32
C ALA A 142 -10.60 1.49 -27.14
N ASP A 143 -11.20 2.64 -27.40
CA ASP A 143 -10.67 3.73 -28.23
C ASP A 143 -9.89 4.79 -27.43
N LYS A 144 -9.91 4.74 -26.09
CA LYS A 144 -9.25 5.72 -25.24
C LYS A 144 -8.00 5.17 -24.58
N SER A 145 -7.03 6.05 -24.30
CA SER A 145 -5.97 5.72 -23.34
C SER A 145 -6.55 5.67 -21.92
N ILE A 146 -5.85 5.00 -20.99
CA ILE A 146 -6.29 4.98 -19.58
C ILE A 146 -6.33 6.39 -18.99
N GLN A 147 -5.47 7.30 -19.44
CA GLN A 147 -5.32 8.66 -18.93
C GLN A 147 -6.44 9.57 -19.44
N ASP A 148 -7.00 9.26 -20.61
CA ASP A 148 -8.20 9.92 -21.13
C ASP A 148 -9.47 9.36 -20.47
N ALA A 149 -9.48 8.07 -20.12
CA ALA A 149 -10.60 7.42 -19.45
C ALA A 149 -10.65 7.73 -17.94
N ILE A 150 -9.50 7.84 -17.28
CA ILE A 150 -9.37 7.97 -15.83
C ILE A 150 -8.52 9.18 -15.47
N ARG A 151 -9.13 10.14 -14.77
CA ARG A 151 -8.47 11.34 -14.26
C ARG A 151 -8.44 11.33 -12.73
N ILE A 152 -7.25 11.24 -12.15
CA ILE A 152 -7.06 11.36 -10.69
C ILE A 152 -7.37 12.80 -10.24
N SER A 153 -8.26 12.94 -9.26
CA SER A 153 -8.70 14.24 -8.74
C SER A 153 -7.90 14.68 -7.51
N GLN A 154 -7.56 13.74 -6.63
CA GLN A 154 -6.79 14.03 -5.42
C GLN A 154 -5.30 13.78 -5.65
N THR A 155 -4.55 14.87 -5.86
CA THR A 155 -3.11 14.83 -6.17
C THR A 155 -2.21 15.23 -4.99
N ALA A 156 -2.79 15.83 -3.94
CA ALA A 156 -2.05 16.16 -2.73
C ALA A 156 -1.69 14.86 -1.99
N VAL A 157 -0.39 14.61 -1.82
CA VAL A 157 0.15 13.41 -1.19
C VAL A 157 -0.47 13.14 0.20
N SER A 158 -0.83 14.20 0.92
CA SER A 158 -1.56 14.13 2.18
C SER A 158 -2.48 15.34 2.32
N ALA A 159 -3.74 15.12 2.69
CA ALA A 159 -4.70 16.17 2.97
C ALA A 159 -5.55 15.81 4.20
N ASN A 160 -5.93 16.80 5.01
CA ASN A 160 -6.93 16.61 6.06
C ASN A 160 -8.24 17.26 5.61
N VAL A 161 -9.30 16.48 5.53
CA VAL A 161 -10.64 16.89 5.10
C VAL A 161 -11.57 16.86 6.31
N GLY A 162 -12.45 17.84 6.45
CA GLY A 162 -13.46 17.84 7.53
C GLY A 162 -14.51 16.75 7.32
N THR A 163 -15.10 16.22 8.39
CA THR A 163 -16.23 15.27 8.32
C THR A 163 -17.53 15.93 8.80
N PRO A 164 -18.68 15.65 8.17
CA PRO A 164 -18.86 14.75 7.02
C PRO A 164 -18.34 15.36 5.71
N SER A 165 -17.97 14.52 4.74
CA SER A 165 -17.49 14.99 3.42
C SER A 165 -17.65 13.94 2.33
N ASP A 166 -17.85 14.41 1.10
CA ASP A 166 -17.76 13.62 -0.13
C ASP A 166 -16.42 13.89 -0.83
N ILE A 167 -15.52 12.92 -0.75
CA ILE A 167 -14.16 13.03 -1.27
C ILE A 167 -14.15 12.42 -2.67
N THR A 168 -13.86 13.24 -3.69
CA THR A 168 -13.70 12.74 -5.06
C THR A 168 -12.25 12.30 -5.28
N LEU A 169 -12.05 11.01 -5.53
CA LEU A 169 -10.73 10.38 -5.69
C LEU A 169 -10.26 10.49 -7.13
N ALA A 170 -11.15 10.16 -8.07
CA ALA A 170 -10.91 10.17 -9.50
C ALA A 170 -12.20 10.46 -10.28
N GLN A 171 -12.06 10.62 -11.59
CA GLN A 171 -13.15 10.55 -12.55
C GLN A 171 -12.86 9.38 -13.48
N ILE A 172 -13.84 8.51 -13.67
CA ILE A 172 -13.80 7.36 -14.57
C ILE A 172 -14.88 7.60 -15.62
N GLU A 173 -14.47 7.82 -16.86
CA GLU A 173 -15.34 8.18 -17.99
C GLU A 173 -16.24 9.40 -17.69
N GLY A 174 -15.69 10.38 -16.98
CA GLY A 174 -16.42 11.58 -16.55
C GLY A 174 -17.37 11.36 -15.35
N LYS A 175 -17.56 10.12 -14.87
CA LYS A 175 -18.29 9.83 -13.63
C LYS A 175 -17.33 9.90 -12.44
N PRO A 176 -17.74 10.51 -11.32
CA PRO A 176 -16.87 10.63 -10.16
C PRO A 176 -16.75 9.29 -9.41
N LEU A 177 -15.53 8.93 -9.04
CA LEU A 177 -15.22 7.94 -8.02
C LEU A 177 -15.16 8.66 -6.66
N ARG A 178 -16.08 8.33 -5.75
CA ARG A 178 -16.26 9.06 -4.49
C ARG A 178 -16.16 8.15 -3.27
N LEU A 179 -15.68 8.75 -2.19
CA LEU A 179 -15.82 8.23 -0.84
C LEU A 179 -16.56 9.27 0.02
N SER A 180 -17.78 8.94 0.43
CA SER A 180 -18.53 9.68 1.43
C SER A 180 -18.13 9.22 2.83
N VAL A 181 -17.78 10.16 3.69
CA VAL A 181 -17.36 9.89 5.07
C VAL A 181 -18.33 10.58 6.02
N ALA A 182 -19.00 9.79 6.87
CA ALA A 182 -19.89 10.31 7.90
C ALA A 182 -19.13 11.04 9.02
N ARG A 183 -19.86 11.86 9.79
CA ARG A 183 -19.34 12.55 10.97
C ARG A 183 -19.05 11.58 12.09
#